data_AF-A0A382YCF1-F1
#
_entry.id   AF-A0A382YCF1-F1
#
_cell.length_a   1.000
_cell.length_b   1.000
_cell.length_c   1.000
_cell.angle_alpha   90.00
_cell.angle_beta   90.00
_cell.angle_gamma   90.00
#
_symmetry.space_group_name_H-M   'P 1'
#
loop_
_entity.id
_entity.type
_entity.pdbx_description
1 polymer ?
#
loop_
_entity_poly.entity_id
_entity_poly.type
_entity_poly.pdbx_seq_one_letter_code
_entity_poly.pdbx_strand_id
1 'polypeptide(L)'
;MDATLFRSAFNPIIAEAHDASHGLYDSISGETLVQGKSGLPVFVGVMAFAVKAVIDKTSSSGGVQPGETWIFNDPYEGGTHLSDFKLVRPFYFEGSLFCHLASVGHWHDVGGNVPGNYNPVATESTDR
;
A
#
# COMPACT_ATOMS: atom_id res chain seq x y z
N MET A 1 -7.97 3.33 -12.03
CA MET A 1 -7.22 2.35 -11.21
C MET A 1 -8.19 1.41 -10.53
N ASP A 2 -9.17 1.92 -9.79
CA ASP A 2 -10.22 1.17 -9.05
C ASP A 2 -10.79 -0.02 -9.85
N ALA A 3 -11.39 0.27 -11.01
CA ALA A 3 -12.08 -0.75 -11.79
C ALA A 3 -11.15 -1.87 -12.30
N THR A 4 -9.84 -1.58 -12.45
CA THR A 4 -8.86 -2.61 -12.80
C THR A 4 -8.59 -3.51 -11.61
N LEU A 5 -8.28 -2.96 -10.43
CA LEU A 5 -8.01 -3.78 -9.25
C LEU A 5 -9.21 -4.66 -8.91
N PHE A 6 -10.40 -4.06 -8.77
CA PHE A 6 -11.60 -4.78 -8.30
C PHE A 6 -11.97 -5.94 -9.24
N ARG A 7 -11.84 -5.76 -10.56
CA ARG A 7 -12.15 -6.82 -11.53
C ARG A 7 -11.05 -7.86 -11.69
N SER A 8 -9.81 -7.56 -11.30
CA SER A 8 -8.71 -8.53 -11.35
C SER A 8 -8.53 -9.32 -10.05
N ALA A 9 -9.12 -8.84 -8.95
CA ALA A 9 -8.97 -9.47 -7.65
C ALA A 9 -9.73 -10.80 -7.60
N PHE A 10 -9.07 -11.82 -7.04
CA PHE A 10 -9.71 -13.10 -6.77
C PHE A 10 -10.43 -13.12 -5.41
N ASN A 11 -9.98 -12.31 -4.43
CA ASN A 11 -10.58 -12.30 -3.11
C ASN A 11 -11.81 -11.36 -3.07
N PRO A 12 -12.92 -11.79 -2.42
CA PRO A 12 -14.15 -10.99 -2.37
C PRO A 12 -14.00 -9.69 -1.58
N ILE A 13 -13.03 -9.63 -0.66
CA ILE A 13 -12.72 -8.42 0.12
C ILE A 13 -12.35 -7.25 -0.81
N ILE A 14 -11.58 -7.49 -1.86
CA ILE A 14 -11.24 -6.46 -2.84
C ILE A 14 -12.27 -6.40 -3.96
N ALA A 15 -12.70 -7.56 -4.48
CA ALA A 15 -13.56 -7.62 -5.67
C ALA A 15 -14.99 -7.09 -5.42
N GLU A 16 -15.53 -7.32 -4.22
CA GLU A 16 -16.93 -6.99 -3.88
C GLU A 16 -17.02 -5.92 -2.79
N ALA A 17 -16.21 -6.02 -1.73
CA ALA A 17 -16.26 -5.07 -0.61
C ALA A 17 -15.42 -3.80 -0.86
N HIS A 18 -14.56 -3.80 -1.89
CA HIS A 18 -13.69 -2.69 -2.25
C HIS A 18 -12.78 -2.21 -1.10
N ASP A 19 -12.31 -3.14 -0.28
CA ASP A 19 -11.33 -2.86 0.78
C ASP A 19 -9.92 -2.72 0.19
N ALA A 20 -9.74 -1.61 -0.52
CA ALA A 20 -8.53 -1.22 -1.23
C ALA A 20 -8.54 0.28 -1.54
N SER A 21 -7.39 0.82 -1.96
CA SER A 21 -7.28 2.19 -2.47
C SER A 21 -6.04 2.33 -3.34
N HIS A 22 -6.02 3.37 -4.17
CA HIS A 22 -4.93 3.66 -5.08
C HIS A 22 -4.77 5.15 -5.31
N GLY A 23 -3.57 5.59 -5.67
CA GLY A 23 -3.34 6.98 -6.00
C GLY A 23 -2.00 7.27 -6.66
N LEU A 24 -1.83 8.55 -6.97
CA LEU A 24 -0.57 9.17 -7.33
C LEU A 24 -0.11 10.05 -6.18
N TYR A 25 1.18 10.03 -5.91
CA TYR A 25 1.79 10.70 -4.77
C TYR A 25 3.00 11.49 -5.24
N ASP A 26 3.24 12.62 -4.59
CA ASP A 26 4.35 13.52 -4.92
C ASP A 26 5.69 12.78 -4.87
N SER A 27 6.57 13.10 -5.81
CA SER A 27 7.85 12.41 -5.98
C SER A 27 8.81 12.59 -4.80
N ILE A 28 8.73 13.72 -4.11
CA ILE A 28 9.66 14.11 -3.05
C ILE A 28 9.00 14.00 -1.67
N SER A 29 7.84 14.61 -1.48
CA SER A 29 7.17 14.67 -0.17
C SER A 29 6.39 13.40 0.15
N GLY A 30 5.96 12.64 -0.88
CA GLY A 30 5.05 11.51 -0.76
C GLY A 30 3.60 11.92 -0.48
N GLU A 31 3.27 13.22 -0.53
CA GLU A 31 1.91 13.71 -0.32
C GLU A 31 0.95 13.23 -1.42
N THR A 32 -0.31 13.01 -1.05
CA THR A 32 -1.33 12.57 -1.98
C THR A 32 -1.62 13.66 -3.03
N LEU A 33 -1.48 13.32 -4.31
CA LEU A 33 -1.86 14.19 -5.43
C LEU A 33 -3.29 13.91 -5.89
N VAL A 34 -3.61 12.63 -6.10
CA VAL A 34 -4.93 12.16 -6.52
C VAL A 34 -5.13 10.73 -6.06
N GLN A 35 -6.38 10.36 -5.77
CA GLN A 35 -6.76 9.00 -5.41
C GLN A 35 -7.98 8.51 -6.19
N GLY A 36 -8.13 7.19 -6.17
CA GLY A 36 -9.32 6.49 -6.63
C GLY A 36 -10.59 7.01 -5.97
N LYS A 37 -11.70 6.96 -6.69
CA LYS A 37 -12.99 7.46 -6.22
C LYS A 37 -13.61 6.51 -5.18
N SER A 38 -13.39 5.22 -5.36
CA SER A 38 -14.02 4.16 -4.58
C SER A 38 -13.10 3.55 -3.53
N GLY A 39 -11.97 4.20 -3.23
CA GLY A 39 -11.04 3.71 -2.21
C GLY A 39 -11.62 3.82 -0.81
N LEU A 40 -11.29 2.86 0.06
CA LEU A 40 -11.74 2.88 1.46
C LEU A 40 -11.17 4.13 2.18
N PRO A 41 -11.98 4.92 2.92
CA PRO A 41 -11.54 6.21 3.48
C PRO A 41 -10.32 6.13 4.40
N VAL A 42 -10.11 5.01 5.11
CA VAL A 42 -8.92 4.83 5.94
C VAL A 42 -7.64 4.92 5.11
N PHE A 43 -7.62 4.29 3.93
CA PHE A 43 -6.48 4.31 3.02
C PHE A 43 -6.26 5.67 2.35
N VAL A 44 -7.32 6.46 2.20
CA VAL A 44 -7.19 7.85 1.74
C VAL A 44 -6.31 8.65 2.70
N GLY A 45 -6.49 8.44 4.00
CA GLY A 45 -5.68 9.10 5.02
C GLY A 45 -4.27 8.53 5.21
N VAL A 46 -4.08 7.20 5.07
CA VAL A 46 -2.82 6.57 5.48
C VAL A 46 -1.79 6.37 4.35
N MET A 47 -2.20 6.30 3.08
CA MET A 47 -1.29 5.87 2.01
C MET A 47 -0.13 6.83 1.73
N ALA A 48 -0.27 8.13 2.03
CA ALA A 48 0.85 9.07 1.92
C ALA A 48 2.01 8.68 2.87
N PHE A 49 1.71 8.15 4.06
CA PHE A 49 2.73 7.66 4.99
C PHE A 49 3.42 6.41 4.46
N ALA A 50 2.68 5.52 3.77
CA ALA A 50 3.25 4.34 3.13
C ALA A 50 4.23 4.73 2.01
N VAL A 51 3.86 5.69 1.15
CA VAL A 51 4.77 6.20 0.12
C VAL A 51 5.99 6.88 0.73
N LYS A 52 5.77 7.72 1.75
CA LYS A 52 6.86 8.38 2.47
C LYS A 52 7.83 7.38 3.11
N ALA A 53 7.34 6.28 3.67
CA ALA A 53 8.20 5.23 4.22
C ALA A 53 9.16 4.66 3.17
N VAL A 54 8.69 4.45 1.93
CA VAL A 54 9.55 4.00 0.82
C VAL A 54 10.55 5.07 0.41
N ILE A 55 10.14 6.34 0.32
CA ILE A 55 11.05 7.46 0.02
C ILE A 55 12.16 7.54 1.07
N ASP A 56 11.79 7.54 2.35
CA ASP A 56 12.73 7.66 3.47
C ASP A 56 13.69 6.47 3.51
N LYS A 57 13.18 5.23 3.33
CA LYS A 57 13.98 4.00 3.33
C LYS A 57 15.02 3.99 2.21
N THR A 58 14.68 4.51 1.04
CA THR A 58 15.53 4.48 -0.15
C THR A 58 16.46 5.69 -0.28
N SER A 59 16.20 6.76 0.47
CA SER A 59 16.94 8.03 0.41
C SER A 59 18.47 7.87 0.56
N SER A 60 18.90 6.97 1.46
CA SER A 60 20.32 6.69 1.71
C SER A 60 20.98 5.80 0.65
N SER A 61 20.18 5.16 -0.22
CA SER A 61 20.61 4.17 -1.20
C SER A 61 20.45 4.66 -2.64
N GLY A 62 20.41 5.98 -2.85
CA GLY A 62 20.25 6.58 -4.18
C GLY A 62 18.79 6.72 -4.64
N GLY A 63 17.82 6.48 -3.76
CA GLY A 63 16.39 6.57 -4.05
C GLY A 63 15.85 5.37 -4.82
N VAL A 64 14.54 5.37 -5.03
CA VAL A 64 13.81 4.41 -5.87
C VAL A 64 14.31 4.44 -7.31
N GLN A 65 14.31 3.29 -8.01
CA GLN A 65 14.77 3.19 -9.40
C GLN A 65 13.64 2.86 -10.38
N PRO A 66 13.76 3.26 -11.68
CA PRO A 66 12.79 2.89 -12.69
C PRO A 66 12.63 1.37 -12.78
N GLY A 67 11.39 0.88 -12.77
CA GLY A 67 11.12 -0.56 -12.88
C GLY A 67 10.87 -1.26 -11.54
N GLU A 68 11.28 -0.67 -10.42
CA GLU A 68 11.11 -1.28 -9.10
C GLU A 68 9.66 -1.24 -8.61
N THR A 69 9.32 -2.15 -7.70
CA THR A 69 8.04 -2.12 -6.99
C THR A 69 8.28 -2.63 -5.58
N TRP A 70 7.96 -1.78 -4.62
CA TRP A 70 8.09 -2.04 -3.20
C TRP A 70 6.79 -2.65 -2.70
N ILE A 71 6.89 -3.71 -1.90
CA ILE A 71 5.76 -4.37 -1.25
C ILE A 71 6.03 -4.48 0.24
N PHE A 72 5.06 -4.10 1.07
CA PHE A 72 5.17 -4.18 2.52
C PHE A 72 3.78 -4.09 3.17
N ASN A 73 3.69 -4.56 4.41
CA ASN A 73 2.47 -4.57 5.22
C ASN A 73 2.75 -4.30 6.70
N ASP A 74 3.94 -3.81 7.05
CA ASP A 74 4.28 -3.49 8.44
C ASP A 74 3.28 -2.46 9.00
N PRO A 75 2.55 -2.78 10.08
CA PRO A 75 1.56 -1.87 10.63
C PRO A 75 2.17 -0.62 11.28
N TYR A 76 3.44 -0.69 11.69
CA TYR A 76 4.19 0.41 12.27
C TYR A 76 4.87 1.28 11.21
N GLU A 77 5.22 0.71 10.06
CA GLU A 77 5.78 1.43 8.90
C GLU A 77 4.77 1.46 7.74
N GLY A 78 3.93 2.50 7.70
CA GLY A 78 2.95 2.71 6.62
C GLY A 78 1.53 2.24 6.93
N GLY A 79 1.28 1.71 8.14
CA GLY A 79 0.01 1.83 8.83
C GLY A 79 -0.93 0.61 8.84
N THR A 80 -2.14 0.88 9.35
CA THR A 80 -3.31 0.00 9.54
C THR A 80 -3.04 -1.32 10.24
N HIS A 81 -2.94 -2.43 9.51
CA HIS A 81 -2.70 -3.76 10.08
C HIS A 81 -2.09 -4.70 9.03
N LEU A 82 -1.72 -5.91 9.46
CA LEU A 82 -0.93 -6.87 8.67
C LEU A 82 -1.60 -7.35 7.38
N SER A 83 -2.93 -7.31 7.29
CA SER A 83 -3.64 -7.74 6.08
C SER A 83 -3.61 -6.71 4.97
N ASP A 84 -3.28 -5.46 5.27
CA ASP A 84 -3.25 -4.40 4.26
C ASP A 84 -1.88 -4.34 3.62
N PHE A 85 -1.76 -4.93 2.43
CA PHE A 85 -0.54 -4.90 1.64
C PHE A 85 -0.48 -3.66 0.78
N LYS A 86 0.63 -2.92 0.90
CA LYS A 86 0.92 -1.71 0.15
C LYS A 86 1.92 -2.04 -0.96
N LEU A 87 1.64 -1.53 -2.14
CA LEU A 87 2.52 -1.53 -3.29
C LEU A 87 2.87 -0.08 -3.63
N VAL A 88 4.16 0.23 -3.77
CA VAL A 88 4.64 1.55 -4.17
C VAL A 88 5.62 1.37 -5.34
N ARG A 89 5.37 2.08 -6.43
CA ARG A 89 6.17 2.03 -7.64
C ARG A 89 6.50 3.44 -8.12
N PRO A 90 7.78 3.79 -8.35
CA PRO A 90 8.10 5.06 -8.97
C PRO A 90 7.63 5.09 -10.43
N PHE A 91 7.10 6.24 -10.84
CA PHE A 91 6.82 6.53 -12.23
C PHE A 91 7.79 7.59 -12.74
N TYR A 92 8.60 7.20 -13.73
CA TYR A 92 9.55 8.08 -14.38
C TYR A 92 8.98 8.62 -15.68
N PHE A 93 9.16 9.92 -15.91
CA PHE A 93 8.82 10.59 -17.15
C PHE A 93 10.03 11.42 -17.61
N GLU A 94 10.41 11.27 -18.88
CA GLU A 94 11.55 11.98 -19.48
C GLU A 94 12.87 11.87 -18.69
N GLY A 95 13.13 10.69 -18.10
CA GLY A 95 14.35 10.43 -17.34
C GLY A 95 14.36 10.96 -15.91
N SER A 96 13.23 11.50 -15.43
CA SER A 96 13.07 12.03 -14.07
C SER A 96 11.96 11.33 -13.31
N LEU A 97 12.09 11.23 -11.98
CA LEU A 97 11.01 10.73 -11.13
C LEU A 97 9.88 11.76 -11.13
N PHE A 98 8.73 11.40 -11.71
CA PHE A 98 7.58 12.29 -11.84
C PHE A 98 6.66 12.20 -10.62
N CYS A 99 6.30 10.97 -10.23
CA CYS A 99 5.45 10.70 -9.07
C CYS A 99 5.64 9.24 -8.61
N HIS A 100 5.02 8.87 -7.49
CA HIS A 100 4.86 7.48 -7.09
C HIS A 100 3.43 7.01 -7.38
N LEU A 101 3.31 5.81 -7.95
CA LEU A 101 2.06 5.07 -8.04
C LEU A 101 1.96 4.20 -6.78
N ALA A 102 0.86 4.29 -6.05
CA ALA A 102 0.66 3.40 -4.92
C ALA A 102 -0.72 2.76 -4.89
N SER A 103 -0.77 1.56 -4.35
CA SER A 103 -1.97 0.74 -4.22
C SER A 103 -1.93 0.03 -2.88
N VAL A 104 -3.07 -0.09 -2.22
CA VAL A 104 -3.26 -0.94 -1.05
C VAL A 104 -4.47 -1.83 -1.28
N GLY A 105 -4.37 -3.07 -0.82
CA GLY A 105 -5.48 -4.01 -0.84
C GLY A 105 -5.41 -4.95 0.35
N HIS A 106 -6.57 -5.25 0.90
CA HIS A 106 -6.70 -6.13 2.05
C HIS A 106 -6.66 -7.60 1.64
N TRP A 107 -5.67 -8.32 2.16
CA TRP A 107 -5.50 -9.75 1.93
C TRP A 107 -6.32 -10.55 2.95
N HIS A 108 -6.92 -11.63 2.50
CA HIS A 108 -7.91 -12.37 3.29
C HIS A 108 -7.30 -13.10 4.50
N ASP A 109 -6.03 -13.49 4.38
CA ASP A 109 -5.24 -14.21 5.36
C ASP A 109 -3.76 -13.94 5.06
N VAL A 110 -2.92 -13.89 6.10
CA VAL A 110 -1.48 -13.61 5.99
C VAL A 110 -0.61 -14.65 6.74
N GLY A 111 -1.20 -15.78 7.13
CA GLY A 111 -0.54 -16.87 7.84
C GLY A 111 -0.36 -16.64 9.34
N GLY A 112 -1.28 -15.88 9.97
CA GLY A 112 -1.24 -15.64 11.41
C GLY A 112 -1.58 -16.87 12.26
N ASN A 113 -1.57 -16.71 13.58
CA ASN A 113 -1.84 -17.78 14.56
C ASN A 113 -3.27 -18.38 14.48
N VAL A 114 -4.20 -17.72 13.78
CA VAL A 114 -5.54 -18.24 13.52
C VAL A 114 -5.88 -18.01 12.04
N PRO A 115 -6.72 -18.86 11.42
CA PRO A 115 -7.19 -18.63 10.06
C PRO A 115 -7.95 -17.30 9.94
N GLY A 116 -7.66 -16.55 8.88
CA GLY A 116 -8.26 -15.25 8.56
C GLY A 116 -7.36 -14.07 8.90
N ASN A 117 -7.98 -12.90 9.15
CA ASN A 117 -7.28 -11.63 9.30
C ASN A 117 -7.24 -11.08 10.74
N TYR A 118 -8.05 -11.60 11.66
CA TYR A 118 -8.28 -10.99 12.97
C TYR A 118 -8.17 -12.01 14.09
N ASN A 119 -7.13 -11.85 14.91
CA ASN A 119 -6.91 -12.63 16.12
C ASN A 119 -7.10 -11.76 17.38
N PRO A 120 -8.27 -11.80 18.05
CA PRO A 120 -8.53 -10.95 19.20
C PRO A 120 -7.68 -11.28 20.44
N VAL A 121 -7.04 -12.45 20.47
CA VAL A 121 -6.16 -12.87 21.57
C VAL A 121 -4.67 -12.64 21.26
N ALA A 122 -4.35 -12.07 20.09
CA ALA A 122 -2.97 -11.75 19.76
C ALA A 122 -2.42 -10.67 20.71
N THR A 123 -1.24 -10.91 21.27
CA THR A 123 -0.52 -9.97 22.13
C THR A 123 0.62 -9.26 21.41
N GLU A 124 0.98 -9.73 20.21
CA GLU A 124 2.04 -9.21 19.37
C GLU A 124 1.70 -9.42 17.88
N SER A 125 2.37 -8.67 17.00
CA SER A 125 2.13 -8.67 15.54
C SER A 125 3.16 -9.51 14.76
N THR A 126 4.19 -10.01 15.42
CA THR A 126 5.25 -10.83 14.82
C THR A 126 5.70 -11.85 15.86
N ASP A 127 5.98 -13.08 15.45
CA ASP A 127 6.68 -14.04 16.30
C ASP A 127 8.10 -13.49 16.57
N ARG A 128 8.38 -13.04 17.79
CA ARG A 128 9.74 -12.69 18.24
C ARG A 128 10.29 -13.75 19.19
#